data_AF-A0A2D8JXS2-F1
#
_entry.id   AF-A0A2D8JXS2-F1
#
_cell.length_a   1.000
_cell.length_b   1.000
_cell.length_c   1.000
_cell.angle_alpha   90.00
_cell.angle_beta   90.00
_cell.angle_gamma   90.00
#
_symmetry.space_group_name_H-M   'P 1'
#
loop_
_entity.id
_entity.type
_entity.pdbx_description
1 polymer ?
#
loop_
_entity_poly.entity_id
_entity_poly.type
_entity_poly.pdbx_seq_one_letter_code
_entity_poly.pdbx_strand_id
1 'polypeptide(L)'
;MKKLITIFLATMAMSSPAAATDLADCIKDWRKFDFLEEKQPLYFFSGDKKYVMNSYEDIFRRIHLEYKTVLPIIYYESGGKSASSTVCDTGKCTIDDIAQGMFDCTEAYAFQVGSCTPIAASYNHQFYCLLYPKYEQIEGGPNPSDFPLPRVSEDKENE
;
A
#
# COMPACT_ATOMS: atom_id res chain seq x y z
N MET A 1 47.86 -9.52 -49.59
CA MET A 1 47.70 -9.99 -48.19
C MET A 1 46.43 -9.35 -47.62
N LYS A 2 45.38 -10.15 -47.41
CA LYS A 2 44.06 -9.74 -46.92
C LYS A 2 44.14 -9.35 -45.43
N LYS A 3 43.63 -8.18 -45.04
CA LYS A 3 43.36 -7.84 -43.63
C LYS A 3 41.86 -7.90 -43.40
N LEU A 4 41.44 -8.84 -42.54
CA LEU A 4 40.07 -9.01 -42.06
C LEU A 4 39.66 -7.76 -41.25
N ILE A 5 38.48 -7.22 -41.56
CA ILE A 5 37.79 -6.23 -40.74
C ILE A 5 36.85 -7.02 -39.82
N THR A 6 37.18 -7.05 -38.52
CA THR A 6 36.33 -7.66 -37.49
C THR A 6 35.25 -6.66 -37.09
N ILE A 7 34.00 -6.95 -37.44
CA ILE A 7 32.82 -6.18 -37.02
C ILE A 7 32.46 -6.63 -35.60
N PHE A 8 32.64 -5.76 -34.61
CA PHE A 8 32.08 -5.94 -33.27
C PHE A 8 30.59 -5.57 -33.32
N LEU A 9 29.73 -6.60 -33.31
CA LEU A 9 28.30 -6.47 -33.13
C LEU A 9 28.05 -6.10 -31.65
N ALA A 10 27.84 -4.81 -31.39
CA ALA A 10 27.44 -4.34 -30.07
C ALA A 10 26.03 -4.86 -29.75
N THR A 11 25.97 -5.62 -28.68
CA THR A 11 24.79 -6.23 -28.04
C THR A 11 23.68 -5.21 -27.78
N MET A 12 22.51 -5.41 -28.40
CA MET A 12 21.26 -4.83 -27.92
C MET A 12 20.84 -5.58 -26.65
N ALA A 13 21.22 -5.04 -25.48
CA ALA A 13 20.56 -5.36 -24.22
C ALA A 13 19.25 -4.57 -24.16
N MET A 14 18.21 -5.07 -24.83
CA MET A 14 16.84 -4.58 -24.68
C MET A 14 16.03 -5.61 -23.91
N SER A 15 16.05 -5.46 -22.59
CA SER A 15 14.93 -5.74 -21.71
C SER A 15 15.31 -5.22 -20.33
N SER A 16 15.07 -3.93 -20.11
CA SER A 16 14.88 -3.45 -18.74
C SER A 16 13.79 -4.35 -18.13
N PRO A 17 14.06 -5.09 -17.05
CA PRO A 17 12.96 -5.67 -16.30
C PRO A 17 12.07 -4.48 -15.93
N ALA A 18 10.80 -4.55 -16.34
CA ALA A 18 9.78 -3.69 -15.79
C ALA A 18 9.99 -3.72 -14.28
N ALA A 19 10.06 -2.54 -13.66
CA ALA A 19 10.14 -2.47 -12.21
C ALA A 19 8.93 -3.21 -11.65
N ALA A 20 9.14 -4.48 -11.28
CA ALA A 20 8.32 -5.13 -10.28
C ALA A 20 8.38 -4.16 -9.12
N THR A 21 7.29 -3.44 -8.92
CA THR A 21 7.17 -2.56 -7.78
C THR A 21 7.11 -3.55 -6.64
N ASP A 22 8.23 -3.71 -5.94
CA ASP A 22 8.31 -4.48 -4.71
C ASP A 22 7.23 -3.95 -3.77
N LEU A 23 6.04 -4.56 -3.82
CA LEU A 23 4.99 -4.42 -2.82
C LEU A 23 5.39 -5.12 -1.51
N ALA A 24 6.69 -5.35 -1.34
CA ALA A 24 7.35 -5.96 -0.21
C ALA A 24 7.52 -5.00 0.98
N ASP A 25 7.45 -3.68 0.78
CA ASP A 25 7.67 -2.69 1.85
C ASP A 25 6.64 -1.57 1.82
N CYS A 26 5.69 -1.62 2.75
CA CYS A 26 4.92 -0.43 3.12
C CYS A 26 5.66 0.39 4.18
N ILE A 27 5.60 1.71 4.06
CA ILE A 27 6.13 2.65 5.02
C ILE A 27 5.23 2.65 6.27
N LYS A 28 5.80 2.35 7.43
CA LYS A 28 5.07 2.30 8.72
C LYS A 28 5.36 3.50 9.63
N ASP A 29 6.49 4.15 9.43
CA ASP A 29 6.88 5.31 10.22
C ASP A 29 6.07 6.52 9.78
N TRP A 30 5.10 6.93 10.62
CA TRP A 30 4.22 8.07 10.36
C TRP A 30 4.98 9.36 10.03
N ARG A 31 6.21 9.52 10.55
CA ARG A 31 7.06 10.68 10.24
C ARG A 31 7.37 10.76 8.75
N LYS A 32 7.39 9.61 8.06
CA LYS A 32 7.60 9.48 6.61
C LYS A 32 6.31 9.56 5.79
N PHE A 33 5.13 9.75 6.41
CA PHE A 33 3.87 9.89 5.68
C PHE A 33 3.79 11.28 5.04
N ASP A 34 4.35 11.43 3.84
CA ASP A 34 4.38 12.65 3.05
C ASP A 34 3.12 12.86 2.19
N PHE A 35 2.26 11.84 2.12
CA PHE A 35 0.90 11.96 1.58
C PHE A 35 -0.02 12.85 2.42
N LEU A 36 0.33 13.14 3.69
CA LEU A 36 -0.45 14.00 4.58
C LEU A 36 -0.06 15.48 4.44
N GLU A 37 -1.05 16.36 4.50
CA GLU A 37 -0.86 17.81 4.62
C GLU A 37 -0.21 18.15 5.96
N GLU A 38 -0.77 17.62 7.04
CA GLU A 38 -0.26 17.78 8.40
C GLU A 38 0.47 16.53 8.88
N LYS A 39 1.70 16.70 9.36
CA LYS A 39 2.50 15.60 9.91
C LYS A 39 1.98 15.21 11.30
N GLN A 40 1.17 14.16 11.35
CA GLN A 40 0.67 13.59 12.59
C GLN A 40 0.66 12.05 12.57
N PRO A 41 0.73 11.39 13.74
CA PRO A 41 0.59 9.94 13.81
C PRO A 41 -0.79 9.51 13.33
N LEU A 42 -0.82 8.57 12.39
CA LEU A 42 -2.05 8.00 11.85
C LEU A 42 -1.99 6.48 11.96
N TYR A 43 -2.70 5.93 12.94
CA TYR A 43 -2.73 4.50 13.23
C TYR A 43 -4.17 4.05 13.47
N PHE A 44 -4.59 3.03 12.73
CA PHE A 44 -5.89 2.40 12.91
C PHE A 44 -5.69 0.97 13.37
N PHE A 45 -6.53 0.52 14.29
CA PHE A 45 -6.39 -0.78 14.94
C PHE A 45 -7.64 -1.63 14.71
N SER A 46 -7.52 -2.74 13.99
CA SER A 46 -8.63 -3.66 13.73
C SER A 46 -8.16 -5.10 13.59
N GLY A 47 -9.03 -6.03 13.98
CA GLY A 47 -8.80 -7.47 13.86
C GLY A 47 -7.56 -7.99 14.60
N ASP A 48 -7.19 -9.23 14.28
CA ASP A 48 -5.95 -9.84 14.74
C ASP A 48 -4.83 -9.70 13.71
N LYS A 49 -3.63 -10.21 14.03
CA LYS A 49 -2.51 -10.23 13.07
C LYS A 49 -2.90 -10.82 11.73
N LYS A 50 -3.61 -11.95 11.71
CA LYS A 50 -3.97 -12.64 10.46
C LYS A 50 -4.93 -11.80 9.63
N TYR A 51 -5.89 -11.15 10.28
CA TYR A 51 -6.82 -10.22 9.65
C TYR A 51 -6.08 -9.07 8.94
N VAL A 52 -5.17 -8.41 9.64
CA VAL A 52 -4.41 -7.28 9.08
C VAL A 52 -3.57 -7.72 7.89
N MET A 53 -2.90 -8.86 8.00
CA MET A 53 -2.10 -9.44 6.91
C MET A 53 -2.98 -9.72 5.67
N ASN A 54 -4.14 -10.33 5.87
CA ASN A 54 -5.08 -10.61 4.77
C ASN A 54 -5.60 -9.32 4.11
N SER A 55 -5.89 -8.27 4.88
CA SER A 55 -6.33 -6.98 4.35
C SER A 55 -5.25 -6.34 3.45
N TYR A 56 -3.99 -6.40 3.86
CA TYR A 56 -2.88 -5.91 3.02
C TYR A 56 -2.69 -6.75 1.76
N GLU A 57 -2.73 -8.09 1.86
CA GLU A 57 -2.65 -8.96 0.69
C GLU A 57 -3.77 -8.69 -0.33
N ASP A 58 -5.02 -8.50 0.13
CA ASP A 58 -6.14 -8.20 -0.76
C ASP A 58 -5.95 -6.88 -1.50
N ILE A 59 -5.49 -5.82 -0.82
CA ILE A 59 -5.18 -4.55 -1.47
C ILE A 59 -4.04 -4.68 -2.46
N PHE A 60 -2.95 -5.33 -2.07
CA PHE A 60 -1.77 -5.45 -2.92
C PHE A 60 -2.05 -6.19 -4.23
N ARG A 61 -2.95 -7.18 -4.22
CA ARG A 61 -3.44 -7.82 -5.44
C ARG A 61 -4.24 -6.86 -6.33
N ARG A 62 -4.99 -5.92 -5.76
CA ARG A 62 -5.82 -4.96 -6.50
C ARG A 62 -5.01 -3.78 -7.06
N ILE A 63 -4.08 -3.23 -6.28
CA ILE A 63 -3.34 -2.02 -6.63
C ILE A 63 -2.35 -2.22 -7.77
N HIS A 64 -1.83 -3.44 -7.97
CA HIS A 64 -1.02 -3.75 -9.15
C HIS A 64 -1.72 -3.38 -10.48
N LEU A 65 -3.05 -3.23 -10.48
CA LEU A 65 -3.83 -2.89 -11.67
C LEU A 65 -4.10 -1.38 -11.83
N GLU A 66 -3.89 -0.56 -10.80
CA GLU A 66 -4.38 0.84 -10.74
C GLU A 66 -3.29 1.93 -10.62
N TYR A 67 -2.01 1.56 -10.77
CA TYR A 67 -0.87 2.46 -10.55
C TYR A 67 -0.69 3.52 -11.65
N LYS A 68 -1.54 4.55 -11.69
CA LYS A 68 -1.45 5.65 -12.68
C LYS A 68 -1.70 7.06 -12.15
N THR A 69 -2.07 7.22 -10.88
CA THR A 69 -2.32 8.56 -10.33
C THR A 69 -1.12 9.09 -9.54
N VAL A 70 -0.91 10.40 -9.66
CA VAL A 70 0.07 11.16 -8.86
C VAL A 70 -0.54 11.70 -7.56
N LEU A 71 -1.87 11.65 -7.43
CA LEU A 71 -2.57 12.08 -6.23
C LEU A 71 -2.57 10.96 -5.18
N PRO A 72 -2.56 11.30 -3.89
CA PRO A 72 -2.71 10.30 -2.85
C PRO A 72 -4.03 9.54 -2.99
N ILE A 73 -4.00 8.24 -2.76
CA ILE A 73 -5.19 7.40 -2.60
C ILE A 73 -5.17 6.79 -1.20
N ILE A 74 -6.29 6.87 -0.49
CA ILE A 74 -6.53 6.12 0.75
C ILE A 74 -7.40 4.90 0.43
N TYR A 75 -7.02 3.74 0.94
CA TYR A 75 -7.75 2.49 0.77
C TYR A 75 -8.41 2.08 2.08
N TYR A 76 -9.67 1.65 2.01
CA TYR A 76 -10.49 1.28 3.17
C TYR A 76 -10.91 -0.18 3.11
N GLU A 77 -11.01 -0.85 4.25
CA GLU A 77 -11.58 -2.20 4.38
C GLU A 77 -12.87 -2.17 5.17
N SER A 78 -13.71 -3.17 4.90
CA SER A 78 -14.78 -3.58 5.80
C SER A 78 -14.79 -5.10 5.90
N GLY A 79 -14.72 -5.62 7.13
CA GLY A 79 -14.79 -7.06 7.41
C GLY A 79 -13.65 -7.88 6.79
N GLY A 80 -12.44 -7.30 6.71
CA GLY A 80 -11.24 -8.00 6.26
C GLY A 80 -11.15 -8.14 4.74
N LYS A 81 -11.86 -7.30 4.00
CA LYS A 81 -11.75 -7.17 2.54
C LYS A 81 -11.62 -5.70 2.17
N SER A 82 -10.81 -5.40 1.16
CA SER A 82 -10.75 -4.07 0.57
C SER A 82 -12.13 -3.72 0.01
N ALA A 83 -12.67 -2.63 0.54
CA ALA A 83 -14.03 -2.16 0.29
C ALA A 83 -14.01 -1.02 -0.73
N SER A 84 -13.30 0.08 -0.46
CA SER A 84 -13.26 1.25 -1.32
C SER A 84 -11.92 1.99 -1.29
N SER A 85 -11.82 3.03 -2.09
CA SER A 85 -10.72 3.99 -2.05
C SER A 85 -11.22 5.42 -2.28
N THR A 86 -10.46 6.39 -1.78
CA THR A 86 -10.70 7.82 -1.97
C THR A 86 -9.43 8.48 -2.46
N VAL A 87 -9.54 9.31 -3.52
CA VAL A 87 -8.43 10.15 -4.01
C VAL A 87 -8.46 11.48 -3.26
N CYS A 88 -7.32 11.95 -2.79
CA CYS A 88 -7.20 13.28 -2.17
C CYS A 88 -6.92 14.34 -3.24
N ASP A 89 -7.86 15.27 -3.43
CA ASP A 89 -7.91 16.17 -4.59
C ASP A 89 -6.82 17.26 -4.61
N THR A 90 -6.19 17.55 -3.47
CA THR A 90 -5.25 18.68 -3.32
C THR A 90 -3.77 18.26 -3.41
N GLY A 91 -3.49 17.02 -3.80
CA GLY A 91 -2.13 16.47 -3.90
C GLY A 91 -1.55 15.99 -2.57
N LYS A 92 -2.27 16.20 -1.47
CA LYS A 92 -2.08 15.64 -0.14
C LYS A 92 -3.45 15.37 0.49
N CYS A 93 -3.49 14.52 1.51
CA CYS A 93 -4.71 14.27 2.29
C CYS A 93 -4.69 15.10 3.57
N THR A 94 -5.82 15.69 3.91
CA THR A 94 -6.15 16.17 5.24
C THR A 94 -6.72 15.03 6.08
N ILE A 95 -6.87 15.25 7.39
CA ILE A 95 -7.62 14.32 8.26
C ILE A 95 -9.09 14.28 7.87
N ASP A 96 -9.64 15.41 7.45
CA ASP A 96 -11.05 15.49 7.03
C ASP A 96 -11.31 14.66 5.78
N ASP A 97 -10.38 14.63 4.81
CA ASP A 97 -10.47 13.76 3.63
C ASP A 97 -10.53 12.27 4.01
N ILE A 98 -9.69 11.87 4.98
CA ILE A 98 -9.63 10.48 5.47
C ILE A 98 -10.91 10.13 6.25
N ALA A 99 -11.39 11.05 7.08
CA ALA A 99 -12.61 10.87 7.85
C ALA A 99 -13.83 10.78 6.92
N GLN A 100 -13.90 11.63 5.89
CA GLN A 100 -14.98 11.60 4.91
C GLN A 100 -14.96 10.29 4.11
N GLY A 101 -13.80 9.85 3.60
CA GLY A 101 -13.72 8.58 2.87
C GLY A 101 -14.07 7.36 3.74
N MET A 102 -13.75 7.40 5.04
CA MET A 102 -14.17 6.38 6.00
C MET A 102 -15.70 6.39 6.21
N PHE A 103 -16.32 7.57 6.28
CA PHE A 103 -17.77 7.73 6.36
C PHE A 103 -18.45 7.19 5.09
N ASP A 104 -18.00 7.62 3.92
CA ASP A 104 -18.55 7.20 2.62
C ASP A 104 -18.44 5.68 2.43
N CYS A 105 -17.30 5.10 2.81
CA CYS A 105 -17.13 3.65 2.82
C CYS A 105 -18.14 2.98 3.77
N THR A 106 -18.28 3.50 4.99
CA THR A 106 -19.19 2.91 5.97
C THR A 106 -20.63 2.97 5.49
N GLU A 107 -21.07 4.07 4.87
CA GLU A 107 -22.41 4.17 4.29
C GLU A 107 -22.61 3.17 3.13
N ALA A 108 -21.64 3.05 2.23
CA ALA A 108 -21.71 2.14 1.09
C ALA A 108 -21.74 0.66 1.51
N TYR A 109 -21.10 0.30 2.63
CA TYR A 109 -20.94 -1.08 3.10
C TYR A 109 -21.69 -1.39 4.41
N ALA A 110 -22.60 -0.51 4.85
CA ALA A 110 -23.32 -0.60 6.13
C ALA A 110 -24.02 -1.96 6.36
N PHE A 111 -24.45 -2.62 5.28
CA PHE A 111 -25.18 -3.88 5.34
C PHE A 111 -24.30 -5.14 5.41
N GLN A 112 -22.99 -5.01 5.20
CA GLN A 112 -22.14 -6.18 4.96
C GLN A 112 -21.37 -6.64 6.20
N VAL A 113 -20.71 -5.77 6.97
CA VAL A 113 -19.81 -6.25 8.05
C VAL A 113 -19.40 -5.24 9.13
N GLY A 114 -19.80 -3.96 9.07
CA GLY A 114 -19.48 -2.94 10.08
C GLY A 114 -18.75 -1.72 9.52
N SER A 115 -18.22 -0.88 10.41
CA SER A 115 -17.51 0.37 10.09
C SER A 115 -16.27 0.11 9.24
N CYS A 116 -16.07 0.94 8.21
CA CYS A 116 -14.84 0.87 7.44
C CYS A 116 -13.64 1.39 8.23
N THR A 117 -12.47 0.84 7.93
CA THR A 117 -11.20 1.28 8.53
C THR A 117 -10.18 1.60 7.43
N PRO A 118 -9.42 2.71 7.52
CA PRO A 118 -8.32 2.96 6.61
C PRO A 118 -7.23 1.89 6.77
N ILE A 119 -6.84 1.29 5.64
CA ILE A 119 -5.86 0.21 5.63
C ILE A 119 -4.49 0.75 5.26
N ALA A 120 -4.46 1.54 4.20
CA ALA A 120 -3.25 1.98 3.56
C ALA A 120 -3.45 3.27 2.77
N ALA A 121 -2.34 3.89 2.39
CA ALA A 121 -2.31 4.92 1.37
C ALA A 121 -1.32 4.56 0.25
N SER A 122 -1.55 5.07 -0.95
CA SER A 122 -0.56 5.12 -2.02
C SER A 122 -0.31 6.57 -2.44
N TYR A 123 0.95 6.93 -2.66
CA TYR A 123 1.35 8.26 -3.11
C TYR A 123 2.77 8.20 -3.66
N ASN A 124 3.04 8.87 -4.79
CA ASN A 124 4.39 8.96 -5.37
C ASN A 124 5.16 7.63 -5.47
N HIS A 125 4.51 6.57 -5.96
CA HIS A 125 5.13 5.23 -6.06
C HIS A 125 5.49 4.57 -4.72
N GLN A 126 4.95 5.09 -3.62
CA GLN A 126 5.11 4.54 -2.28
C GLN A 126 3.77 4.07 -1.72
N PHE A 127 3.86 3.13 -0.78
CA PHE A 127 2.72 2.60 -0.07
C PHE A 127 2.93 2.79 1.43
N TYR A 128 1.88 3.18 2.15
CA TYR A 128 1.94 3.52 3.58
C TYR A 128 0.97 2.64 4.35
N CYS A 129 1.44 2.04 5.43
CA CYS A 129 0.66 1.14 6.27
C CYS A 129 -0.03 1.89 7.38
N LEU A 130 -1.37 1.87 7.35
CA LEU A 130 -2.21 2.60 8.31
C LEU A 130 -2.91 1.66 9.29
N LEU A 131 -3.15 0.41 8.90
CA LEU A 131 -3.82 -0.60 9.73
C LEU A 131 -2.85 -1.50 10.48
N TYR A 132 -3.18 -1.70 11.75
CA TYR A 132 -2.47 -2.52 12.72
C TYR A 132 -3.47 -3.42 13.46
N PRO A 133 -3.01 -4.51 14.09
CA PRO A 133 -3.91 -5.35 14.89
C PRO A 133 -4.45 -4.58 16.08
N LYS A 134 -5.51 -5.08 16.71
CA LYS A 134 -6.03 -4.50 17.97
C LYS A 134 -4.92 -4.24 18.98
N TYR A 135 -5.03 -3.10 19.68
CA TYR A 135 -4.00 -2.58 20.58
C TYR A 135 -3.54 -3.61 21.62
N GLU A 136 -4.46 -4.43 22.15
CA GLU A 136 -4.17 -5.45 23.17
C GLU A 136 -3.28 -6.59 22.64
N GLN A 137 -3.11 -6.69 21.33
CA GLN A 137 -2.27 -7.71 20.68
C GLN A 137 -0.89 -7.18 20.27
N ILE A 138 -0.57 -5.92 20.56
CA ILE A 138 0.73 -5.33 20.27
C ILE A 138 1.60 -5.43 21.52
N GLU A 139 2.45 -6.45 21.56
CA GLU A 139 3.44 -6.62 22.63
C GLU A 139 4.41 -5.42 22.63
N GLY A 140 4.49 -4.68 23.74
CA GLY A 140 5.41 -3.55 23.90
C GLY A 140 4.82 -2.14 23.67
N GLY A 141 3.52 -2.04 23.37
CA GLY A 141 2.84 -0.74 23.18
C GLY A 141 2.73 -0.32 21.71
N PRO A 142 2.25 0.90 21.41
CA PRO A 142 1.78 1.30 20.07
C PRO A 142 2.88 1.50 19.03
N ASN A 143 4.12 1.06 19.28
CA ASN A 143 5.23 1.32 18.37
C ASN A 143 5.11 0.42 17.13
N PRO A 144 4.61 0.95 16.00
CA PRO A 144 4.22 0.12 14.85
C PRO A 144 5.41 -0.37 14.03
N SER A 145 6.61 0.12 14.34
CA SER A 145 7.88 -0.41 13.81
C SER A 145 8.13 -1.86 14.24
N ASP A 146 7.53 -2.29 15.34
CA ASP A 146 7.79 -3.59 15.94
C ASP A 146 6.87 -4.68 15.36
N PHE A 147 5.93 -4.30 14.48
CA PHE A 147 5.00 -5.23 13.85
C PHE A 147 5.49 -5.74 12.48
N PRO A 148 5.81 -7.03 12.34
CA PRO A 148 6.14 -7.61 11.04
C PRO A 148 4.85 -7.77 10.22
N LEU A 149 4.64 -6.82 9.30
CA LEU A 149 3.64 -6.88 8.22
C LEU A 149 4.15 -7.77 7.07
N PRO A 150 3.27 -8.29 6.19
CA PRO A 150 3.69 -9.23 5.17
C PRO A 150 4.66 -8.55 4.23
N ARG A 151 5.78 -9.24 3.95
CA ARG A 151 6.43 -9.07 2.66
C ARG A 151 5.58 -9.85 1.68
N VAL A 152 5.01 -9.20 0.68
CA VAL A 152 4.42 -9.95 -0.43
C VAL A 152 5.56 -10.78 -1.00
N SER A 153 5.46 -12.11 -0.88
CA SER A 153 6.42 -13.00 -1.49
C SER A 153 6.40 -12.70 -2.98
N GLU A 154 7.57 -12.46 -3.57
CA GLU A 154 7.76 -12.60 -5.00
C GLU A 154 7.15 -13.95 -5.37
N ASP A 155 5.97 -13.94 -5.99
CA ASP A 155 5.48 -15.14 -6.63
C ASP A 155 6.60 -15.54 -7.57
N LYS A 156 7.15 -16.73 -7.32
CA LYS A 156 8.05 -17.38 -8.23
C LYS A 156 7.26 -17.60 -9.52
N GLU A 157 7.33 -16.64 -10.43
CA GLU A 157 7.23 -16.93 -11.86
C GLU A 157 8.41 -17.84 -12.19
N ASN A 158 8.24 -19.14 -11.95
CA ASN A 158 8.98 -20.24 -12.54
C ASN A 158 8.31 -21.55 -12.09
N GLU A 159 7.24 -21.93 -12.79
CA GLU A 159 7.04 -23.32 -13.18
C GLU A 159 6.38 -23.41 -14.56
#